data_AF-A0A5C7JC03-F1
#
_entry.id   AF-A0A5C7JC03-F1
#
_cell.length_a   1.000
_cell.length_b   1.000
_cell.length_c   1.000
_cell.angle_alpha   90.00
_cell.angle_beta   90.00
_cell.angle_gamma   90.00
#
_symmetry.space_group_name_H-M   'P 1'
#
loop_
_entity.id
_entity.type
_entity.pdbx_description
1 polymer ?
#
loop_
_entity_poly.entity_id
_entity_poly.type
_entity_poly.pdbx_seq_one_letter_code
_entity_poly.pdbx_strand_id
1 'polypeptide(L)'
;MKSFLLNRNNKPIVLWGLIPQGTFFEGKIPEDYRLAVAPSSNMIVIDVDVKDNKNGFNHIPEPLLIELNNTFNYQTKSGGRHYWLVYTGDKTLLNRATKYGIDLRIGHKGNNCGGYVKYYHDKDIRECIHLINDSSSQLNKWIETLFT
;
A
#
# COMPACT_ATOMS: atom_id res chain seq x y z
N MET A 1 7.63 -9.21 -0.17
CA MET A 1 6.20 -8.94 -0.37
C MET A 1 5.48 -10.27 -0.53
N LYS A 2 4.15 -10.26 -0.58
CA LYS A 2 3.36 -11.44 -0.95
C LYS A 2 2.08 -11.03 -1.68
N SER A 3 1.56 -11.91 -2.52
CA SER A 3 0.27 -11.69 -3.20
C SER A 3 -0.67 -12.87 -3.04
N PHE A 4 -1.97 -12.57 -3.04
CA PHE A 4 -3.04 -13.54 -2.84
C PHE A 4 -4.36 -13.00 -3.41
N LEU A 5 -5.36 -13.85 -3.52
CA LEU A 5 -6.65 -13.46 -4.08
C LEU A 5 -7.62 -12.93 -3.01
N LEU A 6 -8.39 -11.93 -3.42
CA LEU A 6 -9.61 -11.48 -2.76
C LEU A 6 -10.80 -12.01 -3.53
N ASN A 7 -11.84 -12.43 -2.82
CA ASN A 7 -13.13 -12.78 -3.41
C ASN A 7 -13.93 -11.53 -3.84
N ARG A 8 -15.11 -11.75 -4.41
CA ARG A 8 -16.05 -10.69 -4.86
C ARG A 8 -16.45 -9.68 -3.77
N ASN A 9 -16.36 -10.07 -2.49
CA ASN A 9 -16.64 -9.23 -1.34
C ASN A 9 -15.40 -8.52 -0.79
N ASN A 10 -14.29 -8.51 -1.55
CA ASN A 10 -12.99 -7.95 -1.18
C ASN A 10 -12.36 -8.59 0.07
N LYS A 11 -12.71 -9.85 0.38
CA LYS A 11 -12.12 -10.59 1.50
C LYS A 11 -11.05 -11.57 1.02
N PRO A 12 -9.92 -11.70 1.73
CA PRO A 12 -8.91 -12.72 1.44
C PRO A 12 -9.54 -14.12 1.44
N ILE A 13 -9.18 -14.94 0.46
CA ILE A 13 -9.69 -16.32 0.35
C ILE A 13 -8.91 -17.31 1.22
N VAL A 14 -7.78 -16.86 1.77
CA VAL A 14 -6.87 -17.60 2.63
C VAL A 14 -6.51 -16.73 3.83
N LEU A 15 -6.01 -17.34 4.90
CA LEU A 15 -5.42 -16.63 6.03
C LEU A 15 -4.12 -15.96 5.58
N TRP A 16 -4.24 -14.80 4.96
CA TRP A 16 -3.14 -14.11 4.29
C TRP A 16 -1.98 -13.79 5.24
N GLY A 17 -2.24 -13.62 6.54
CA GLY A 17 -1.21 -13.46 7.57
C GLY A 17 -0.24 -14.65 7.64
N LEU A 18 -0.72 -15.86 7.38
CA LEU A 18 0.06 -17.11 7.42
C LEU A 18 0.83 -17.39 6.12
N ILE A 19 0.54 -16.66 5.04
CA ILE A 19 1.28 -16.81 3.79
C ILE A 19 2.74 -16.34 4.02
N PRO A 20 3.75 -17.19 3.72
CA PRO A 20 5.16 -16.81 3.85
C PRO A 20 5.52 -15.60 2.97
N GLN A 21 6.46 -14.78 3.44
CA GLN A 21 7.03 -13.71 2.62
C GLN A 21 7.68 -14.30 1.37
N GLY A 22 7.55 -13.60 0.23
CA GLY A 22 8.05 -14.07 -1.06
C GLY A 22 7.08 -15.01 -1.80
N THR A 23 5.92 -15.30 -1.23
CA THR A 23 4.88 -16.09 -1.91
C THR A 23 4.00 -15.19 -2.77
N PHE A 24 3.87 -15.51 -4.06
CA PHE A 24 3.03 -14.77 -4.99
C PHE A 24 2.00 -15.69 -5.63
N PHE A 25 0.81 -15.16 -5.87
CA PHE A 25 -0.17 -15.78 -6.74
C PHE A 25 0.40 -15.85 -8.17
N GLU A 26 0.37 -17.04 -8.76
CA GLU A 26 0.82 -17.29 -10.13
C GLU A 26 -0.38 -17.68 -11.01
N GLY A 27 -0.36 -17.22 -12.25
CA GLY A 27 -1.38 -17.54 -13.26
C GLY A 27 -2.46 -16.46 -13.41
N LYS A 28 -3.53 -16.82 -14.13
CA LYS A 28 -4.61 -15.89 -14.47
C LYS A 28 -5.52 -15.67 -13.25
N ILE A 29 -5.78 -14.40 -12.92
CA ILE A 29 -6.76 -14.04 -11.89
C ILE A 29 -8.15 -14.52 -12.36
N PRO A 30 -8.85 -15.39 -11.60
CA PRO A 30 -10.16 -15.88 -11.98
C PRO A 30 -11.21 -14.75 -12.03
N GLU A 31 -12.29 -14.97 -12.79
CA GLU A 31 -13.42 -14.03 -12.87
C GLU A 31 -13.98 -13.74 -11.46
N ASP A 32 -14.35 -12.49 -11.20
CA ASP A 32 -14.80 -11.97 -9.89
C ASP A 32 -13.79 -11.99 -8.73
N TYR A 33 -12.57 -12.47 -8.95
CA TYR A 33 -11.47 -12.32 -7.98
C TYR A 33 -10.65 -11.07 -8.28
N ARG A 34 -9.91 -10.62 -7.27
CA ARG A 34 -8.97 -9.51 -7.38
C ARG A 34 -7.64 -9.91 -6.75
N LEU A 35 -6.55 -9.43 -7.32
CA LEU A 35 -5.24 -9.60 -6.70
C LEU A 35 -5.08 -8.61 -5.54
N ALA A 36 -4.54 -9.08 -4.42
CA ALA A 36 -4.03 -8.25 -3.35
C ALA A 36 -2.53 -8.44 -3.22
N VAL A 37 -1.83 -7.37 -2.84
CA VAL A 37 -0.40 -7.40 -2.53
C VAL A 37 -0.21 -6.81 -1.14
N ALA A 38 0.52 -7.54 -0.30
CA ALA A 38 1.01 -7.06 0.98
C ALA A 38 2.49 -6.65 0.84
N PRO A 39 2.87 -5.43 1.28
CA PRO A 39 4.27 -5.03 1.35
C PRO A 39 5.05 -5.90 2.34
N SER A 40 6.38 -5.76 2.34
CA SER A 40 7.29 -6.49 3.24
C SER A 40 8.29 -5.58 3.91
N SER A 41 8.79 -5.99 5.07
CA SER A 41 9.87 -5.29 5.78
C SER A 41 9.50 -3.81 6.05
N ASN A 42 10.32 -2.87 5.62
CA ASN A 42 10.08 -1.44 5.74
C ASN A 42 9.31 -0.84 4.56
N MET A 43 8.88 -1.65 3.59
CA MET A 43 8.00 -1.15 2.54
C MET A 43 6.63 -0.83 3.13
N ILE A 44 6.09 0.29 2.69
CA ILE A 44 4.75 0.74 3.03
C ILE A 44 3.99 1.13 1.77
N VAL A 45 2.67 1.15 1.89
CA VAL A 45 1.78 1.71 0.88
C VAL A 45 0.96 2.81 1.52
N ILE A 46 1.04 4.00 0.94
CA ILE A 46 0.11 5.09 1.25
C ILE A 46 -1.05 4.97 0.28
N ASP A 47 -2.19 4.56 0.82
CA ASP A 47 -3.43 4.29 0.11
C ASP A 47 -4.33 5.53 0.22
N VAL A 48 -4.32 6.33 -0.84
CA VAL A 48 -5.05 7.60 -0.90
C VAL A 48 -6.40 7.38 -1.55
N ASP A 49 -7.47 7.60 -0.78
CA ASP A 49 -8.84 7.40 -1.20
C ASP A 49 -9.47 8.67 -1.78
N VAL A 50 -10.25 8.49 -2.83
CA VAL A 50 -11.22 9.47 -3.33
C VAL A 50 -12.59 8.80 -3.35
N LYS A 51 -13.43 9.09 -2.36
CA LYS A 51 -14.77 8.50 -2.20
C LYS A 51 -15.64 9.33 -1.27
N ASP A 52 -16.96 9.26 -1.43
CA ASP A 52 -17.94 9.84 -0.48
C ASP A 52 -17.67 11.31 -0.10
N ASN A 53 -17.41 12.17 -1.09
CA ASN A 53 -17.01 13.59 -0.93
C ASN A 53 -15.70 13.81 -0.14
N LYS A 54 -14.92 12.76 0.10
CA LYS A 54 -13.57 12.84 0.65
C LYS A 54 -12.56 12.67 -0.47
N ASN A 55 -11.53 13.50 -0.42
CA ASN A 55 -10.40 13.44 -1.32
C ASN A 55 -9.12 13.53 -0.49
N GLY A 56 -8.44 12.39 -0.32
CA GLY A 56 -7.22 12.30 0.49
C GLY A 56 -6.08 13.18 -0.04
N PHE A 57 -6.04 13.48 -1.34
CA PHE A 57 -5.03 14.36 -1.92
C PHE A 57 -5.05 15.78 -1.32
N ASN A 58 -6.22 16.25 -0.88
CA ASN A 58 -6.35 17.58 -0.26
C ASN A 58 -5.62 17.70 1.09
N HIS A 59 -5.16 16.58 1.65
CA HIS A 59 -4.45 16.52 2.93
C HIS A 59 -2.97 16.15 2.78
N ILE A 60 -2.47 16.11 1.53
CA ILE A 60 -1.06 15.87 1.22
C ILE A 60 -0.44 17.19 0.77
N PRO A 61 0.56 17.73 1.49
CA PRO A 61 1.31 18.89 1.04
C PRO A 61 1.91 18.67 -0.36
N GLU A 62 1.82 19.68 -1.24
CA GLU A 62 2.24 19.58 -2.64
C GLU A 62 3.68 19.05 -2.82
N PRO A 63 4.71 19.48 -2.06
CA PRO A 63 6.05 18.93 -2.20
C PRO A 63 6.12 17.42 -1.92
N LEU A 64 5.32 16.93 -0.97
CA LEU A 64 5.25 15.50 -0.67
C LEU A 64 4.50 14.74 -1.74
N LEU A 65 3.48 15.35 -2.36
CA LEU A 65 2.78 14.75 -3.49
C LEU A 65 3.70 14.57 -4.69
N ILE A 66 4.60 15.53 -4.95
CA ILE A 66 5.63 15.42 -5.99
C ILE A 66 6.56 14.23 -5.70
N GLU A 67 7.06 14.12 -4.47
CA GLU A 67 7.90 12.98 -4.05
C GLU A 67 7.17 11.64 -4.24
N LEU A 68 5.91 11.56 -3.79
CA LEU A 68 5.08 10.37 -3.94
C LEU A 68 4.85 10.01 -5.42
N ASN A 69 4.68 10.99 -6.30
CA ASN A 69 4.52 10.74 -7.74
C ASN A 69 5.80 10.25 -8.42
N ASN A 70 6.97 10.44 -7.80
CA ASN A 70 8.27 10.00 -8.32
C ASN A 70 8.67 8.58 -7.88
N THR A 71 7.93 7.95 -6.96
CA THR A 71 8.09 6.53 -6.61
C THR A 71 7.04 5.67 -7.33
N PHE A 72 7.19 4.35 -7.29
CA PHE A 72 6.21 3.43 -7.87
C PHE A 72 4.79 3.70 -7.32
N ASN A 73 3.87 4.00 -8.23
CA ASN A 73 2.48 4.30 -7.89
C ASN A 73 1.55 3.94 -9.04
N TYR A 74 0.27 3.75 -8.71
CA TYR A 74 -0.77 3.51 -9.70
C TYR A 74 -2.14 3.96 -9.19
N GLN A 75 -3.00 4.39 -10.11
CA GLN A 75 -4.35 4.84 -9.82
C GLN A 75 -5.25 3.67 -9.38
N THR A 76 -6.16 3.95 -8.45
CA THR A 76 -7.21 3.01 -8.06
C THR A 76 -8.49 3.28 -8.87
N LYS A 77 -9.43 2.34 -8.87
CA LYS A 77 -10.69 2.49 -9.61
C LYS A 77 -11.56 3.66 -9.16
N SER A 78 -11.39 4.15 -7.94
CA SER A 78 -12.14 5.28 -7.38
C SER A 78 -11.49 6.64 -7.68
N GLY A 79 -10.40 6.69 -8.44
CA GLY A 79 -9.64 7.92 -8.69
C GLY A 79 -8.62 8.23 -7.60
N GLY A 80 -8.50 7.37 -6.59
CA GLY A 80 -7.42 7.38 -5.61
C GLY A 80 -6.10 6.85 -6.18
N ARG A 81 -5.11 6.62 -5.31
CA ARG A 81 -3.79 6.13 -5.71
C ARG A 81 -3.11 5.36 -4.59
N HIS A 82 -2.41 4.29 -4.96
CA HIS A 82 -1.48 3.61 -4.07
C HIS A 82 -0.05 4.08 -4.37
N TYR A 83 0.64 4.58 -3.36
CA TYR A 83 2.04 4.97 -3.43
C TYR A 83 2.89 3.99 -2.63
N TRP A 84 3.87 3.39 -3.30
CA TRP A 84 4.79 2.43 -2.69
C TRP A 84 6.11 3.11 -2.40
N LEU A 85 6.63 2.93 -1.19
CA LEU A 85 7.94 3.46 -0.81
C LEU A 85 8.60 2.55 0.24
N VAL A 86 9.91 2.65 0.34
CA VAL A 86 10.67 2.12 1.47
C VAL A 86 10.73 3.20 2.55
N TYR A 87 10.09 2.94 3.69
CA TYR A 87 10.11 3.85 4.82
C TYR A 87 11.47 3.82 5.53
N THR A 88 12.13 4.97 5.57
CA THR A 88 13.47 5.16 6.17
C THR A 88 13.45 5.80 7.56
N GLY A 89 12.28 6.16 8.08
CA GLY A 89 12.14 6.71 9.43
C GLY A 89 12.35 5.65 10.52
N ASP A 90 12.49 6.11 11.76
CA ASP A 90 12.85 5.26 12.91
C ASP A 90 11.64 4.87 13.77
N LYS A 91 10.50 5.54 13.60
CA LYS A 91 9.31 5.23 14.39
C LYS A 91 8.56 3.98 13.92
N THR A 92 7.87 3.35 14.87
CA THR A 92 6.96 2.24 14.59
C THR A 92 5.64 2.76 14.05
N LEU A 93 5.36 2.47 12.77
CA LEU A 93 4.12 2.84 12.11
C LEU A 93 3.00 1.82 12.38
N LEU A 94 1.76 2.31 12.47
CA LEU A 94 0.56 1.48 12.62
C LEU A 94 -0.16 1.30 11.27
N ASN A 95 -0.57 0.07 10.98
CA ASN A 95 -1.48 -0.22 9.87
C ASN A 95 -2.88 0.35 10.19
N ARG A 96 -3.16 1.59 9.79
CA ARG A 96 -4.43 2.26 10.13
C ARG A 96 -4.92 3.19 9.03
N ALA A 97 -6.20 3.49 9.09
CA ALA A 97 -6.86 4.52 8.31
C ALA A 97 -6.86 5.85 9.05
N THR A 98 -6.78 6.96 8.32
CA THR A 98 -7.04 8.30 8.87
C THR A 98 -8.44 8.77 8.52
N LYS A 99 -8.93 9.80 9.22
CA LYS A 99 -10.20 10.46 8.87
C LYS A 99 -10.16 11.20 7.53
N TYR A 100 -8.96 11.44 6.99
CA TYR A 100 -8.71 12.24 5.80
C TYR A 100 -8.84 11.46 4.48
N GLY A 101 -9.10 10.15 4.53
CA GLY A 101 -9.05 9.30 3.34
C GLY A 101 -7.61 8.99 2.92
N ILE A 102 -6.71 8.85 3.89
CA ILE A 102 -5.35 8.37 3.70
C ILE A 102 -5.15 7.20 4.64
N ASP A 103 -4.87 6.03 4.08
CA ASP A 103 -4.62 4.79 4.80
C ASP A 103 -3.15 4.41 4.66
N LEU A 104 -2.59 3.79 5.70
CA LEU A 104 -1.26 3.23 5.66
C LEU A 104 -1.34 1.70 5.72
N ARG A 105 -0.72 1.03 4.73
CA ARG A 105 -0.48 -0.41 4.75
C ARG A 105 0.99 -0.66 4.95
N ILE A 106 1.34 -1.34 6.04
CA ILE A 106 2.74 -1.67 6.35
C ILE A 106 3.05 -3.12 6.08
N GLY A 107 4.33 -3.44 5.87
CA GLY A 107 4.79 -4.81 5.83
C GLY A 107 4.64 -5.53 7.18
N HIS A 108 4.65 -6.86 7.13
CA HIS A 108 4.65 -7.70 8.33
C HIS A 108 5.82 -7.35 9.27
N LYS A 109 5.54 -7.08 10.55
CA LYS A 109 6.54 -6.76 11.58
C LYS A 109 6.20 -7.46 12.90
N GLY A 110 6.98 -8.47 13.29
CA GLY A 110 6.77 -9.22 14.52
C GLY A 110 5.37 -9.83 14.59
N ASN A 111 4.59 -9.41 15.59
CA ASN A 111 3.20 -9.86 15.79
C ASN A 111 2.16 -9.08 14.95
N ASN A 112 2.58 -8.07 14.18
CA ASN A 112 1.71 -7.33 13.28
C ASN A 112 1.74 -7.96 11.88
N CYS A 113 0.62 -8.54 11.48
CA CYS A 113 0.45 -9.16 10.16
C CYS A 113 0.63 -8.16 8.99
N GLY A 114 0.58 -6.86 9.27
CA GLY A 114 0.72 -5.78 8.30
C GLY A 114 -0.62 -5.38 7.68
N GLY A 115 -0.54 -4.78 6.49
CA GLY A 115 -1.68 -4.50 5.63
C GLY A 115 -1.49 -5.07 4.23
N TYR A 116 -2.52 -4.93 3.41
CA TYR A 116 -2.45 -5.21 1.98
C TYR A 116 -3.30 -4.20 1.24
N VAL A 117 -3.01 -4.04 -0.05
CA VAL A 117 -3.84 -3.28 -0.98
C VAL A 117 -4.35 -4.18 -2.08
N LYS A 118 -5.50 -3.82 -2.65
CA LYS A 118 -5.92 -4.42 -3.91
C LYS A 118 -5.00 -3.90 -5.02
N TYR A 119 -4.45 -4.80 -5.81
CA TYR A 119 -3.47 -4.45 -6.82
C TYR A 119 -4.18 -4.23 -8.16
N TYR A 120 -4.08 -3.00 -8.68
CA TYR A 120 -4.76 -2.56 -9.90
C TYR A 120 -3.82 -2.33 -11.09
N HIS A 121 -2.51 -2.45 -10.87
CA HIS A 121 -1.53 -2.34 -11.93
C HIS A 121 -1.53 -3.61 -12.79
N ASP A 122 -1.14 -3.47 -14.05
CA ASP A 122 -1.18 -4.50 -15.08
C ASP A 122 0.11 -5.35 -15.16
N LYS A 123 1.19 -4.87 -14.55
CA LYS A 123 2.48 -5.60 -14.43
C LYS A 123 2.58 -6.35 -13.12
N ASP A 124 3.40 -7.40 -13.08
CA ASP A 124 3.69 -8.06 -11.82
C ASP A 124 4.43 -7.10 -10.88
N ILE A 125 4.02 -7.03 -9.60
CA ILE A 125 4.69 -6.17 -8.61
C ILE A 125 6.20 -6.45 -8.51
N ARG A 126 6.63 -7.69 -8.76
CA ARG A 126 8.03 -8.09 -8.77
C ARG A 126 8.84 -7.35 -9.83
N GLU A 127 8.22 -7.03 -10.97
CA GLU A 127 8.84 -6.23 -12.02
C GLU A 127 8.98 -4.77 -11.60
N CYS A 128 8.16 -4.28 -10.67
CA CYS A 128 8.11 -2.87 -10.26
C CYS A 128 8.94 -2.54 -9.02
N ILE A 129 9.56 -3.53 -8.34
CA ILE A 129 10.25 -3.31 -7.06
C ILE A 129 11.34 -2.25 -7.17
N HIS A 130 12.08 -2.24 -8.28
CA HIS A 130 13.17 -1.30 -8.54
C HIS A 130 12.71 0.15 -8.74
N LEU A 131 11.40 0.39 -8.91
CA LEU A 131 10.80 1.70 -9.02
C LEU A 131 10.34 2.26 -7.66
N ILE A 132 10.43 1.46 -6.59
CA ILE A 132 10.05 1.85 -5.24
C ILE A 132 11.24 2.58 -4.62
N ASN A 133 11.07 3.88 -4.38
CA ASN A 133 12.10 4.73 -3.79
C ASN A 133 12.01 4.76 -2.26
N ASP A 134 13.11 5.17 -1.64
CA ASP A 134 13.19 5.51 -0.22
C ASP A 134 12.44 6.82 0.06
N SER A 135 11.83 6.92 1.24
CA SER A 135 11.24 8.18 1.71
C SER A 135 12.29 9.21 2.13
N SER A 136 11.99 10.47 1.88
CA SER A 136 12.72 11.60 2.43
C SER A 136 12.46 11.80 3.92
N SER A 137 13.33 12.57 4.57
CA SER A 137 13.15 12.95 5.98
C SER A 137 11.89 13.80 6.21
N GLN A 138 11.45 14.57 5.20
CA GLN A 138 10.22 15.36 5.28
C GLN A 138 8.99 14.45 5.17
N LEU A 139 9.02 13.50 4.23
CA LEU A 139 7.95 12.52 4.07
C LEU A 139 7.82 11.63 5.32
N ASN A 140 8.94 11.20 5.92
CA ASN A 140 8.94 10.46 7.18
C ASN A 140 8.20 11.21 8.29
N LYS A 141 8.56 12.47 8.54
CA LYS A 141 7.91 13.30 9.58
C LYS A 141 6.39 13.41 9.36
N TRP A 142 5.96 13.57 8.11
CA TRP A 142 4.54 13.65 7.77
C TRP A 142 3.81 12.32 8.00
N ILE A 143 4.38 11.20 7.52
CA ILE A 143 3.84 9.85 7.75
C ILE A 143 3.72 9.57 9.25
N GLU A 144 4.77 9.84 10.01
CA GLU A 144 4.79 9.60 11.45
C GLU A 144 3.70 10.38 12.18
N THR A 145 3.52 11.66 11.84
CA THR A 145 2.45 12.49 12.41
C THR A 145 1.06 11.89 12.22
N LEU A 146 0.85 11.14 11.13
CA LEU A 146 -0.42 10.53 10.79
C LEU A 146 -0.59 9.09 11.28
N PHE A 147 0.49 8.35 11.49
CA PHE A 147 0.45 6.89 11.62
C PHE A 147 1.22 6.29 12.79
N THR A 148 1.85 7.11 13.64
CA THR A 148 2.26 6.68 15.00
C THR A 148 1.12 6.91 15.99
#